data_AF-A0A976FKJ0-F1
#
_entry.id   AF-A0A976FKJ0-F1
#
_cell.length_a   1.000
_cell.length_b   1.000
_cell.length_c   1.000
_cell.angle_alpha   90.00
_cell.angle_beta   90.00
_cell.angle_gamma   90.00
#
_symmetry.space_group_name_H-M   'P 1'
#
loop_
_entity.id
_entity.type
_entity.pdbx_description
1 polymer ?
#
loop_
_entity_poly.entity_id
_entity_poly.type
_entity_poly.pdbx_seq_one_letter_code
_entity_poly.pdbx_strand_id
1 'polypeptide(L)'
;MRLSIAFLCLALDVSAAQTQPIVFAATWTKKTTSGIATFKLNLVDGTLTPYGVTPHTIEEDELNPTFIQGTNKPNSVIYALNRGSSAGFVTAMTLQPDGKLKVLNQQEMRGKAPVHVAISEKEDFISVSNYAGCLSLFPLNADGSIEKETFYQNFTTGSNVIAKDQATSHIHSSLWLPKSNNLVAADLGNDELLQFELDAPEQTLNSLRTVKRRPGSGPRHMVLGTTGDYLYVNDELSNTVGVYKVDKKTNLLSQKVLQVITTLPAGFTNTSTSADIGLSSNGKFLFVSNRGHDSVASYAILPDGTLKCLHFESSRGILPRGLVVYQDWLIVANQASDNMFVFKINAETGALTYTGNSYKIDGVVDLYVGEY
;
A
#
# COMPACT_ATOMS: atom_id res chain seq x y z
N MET A 1 20.59 69.83 13.66
CA MET A 1 20.48 68.58 14.44
C MET A 1 19.44 67.71 13.74
N ARG A 2 19.86 66.69 12.97
CA ARG A 2 18.93 65.75 12.31
C ARG A 2 18.99 64.43 13.09
N LEU A 3 17.86 64.03 13.67
CA LEU A 3 17.68 62.74 14.33
C LEU A 3 17.35 61.69 13.25
N SER A 4 18.18 60.66 13.13
CA SER A 4 17.86 59.45 12.38
C SER A 4 17.31 58.41 13.34
N ILE A 5 16.07 57.99 13.12
CA ILE A 5 15.45 56.85 13.83
C ILE A 5 15.69 55.61 12.99
N ALA A 6 16.49 54.68 13.50
CA ALA A 6 16.68 53.36 12.90
C ALA A 6 15.56 52.44 13.38
N PHE A 7 14.73 51.95 12.45
CA PHE A 7 13.78 50.87 12.70
C PHE A 7 14.53 49.54 12.65
N LEU A 8 14.61 48.85 13.80
CA LEU A 8 15.12 47.49 13.89
C LEU A 8 13.96 46.53 13.60
N CYS A 9 13.89 45.98 12.39
CA CYS A 9 13.00 44.86 12.07
C CYS A 9 13.59 43.58 12.68
N LEU A 10 13.02 43.14 13.80
CA LEU A 10 13.19 41.77 14.29
C LEU A 10 12.40 40.82 13.38
N ALA A 11 13.11 40.10 12.51
CA ALA A 11 12.55 38.94 11.82
C ALA A 11 12.45 37.80 12.85
N LEU A 12 11.23 37.39 13.16
CA LEU A 12 10.97 36.15 13.88
C LEU A 12 11.15 35.00 12.90
N ASP A 13 12.24 34.25 13.01
CA ASP A 13 12.39 32.96 12.36
C ASP A 13 11.39 31.98 12.99
N VAL A 14 10.22 31.85 12.36
CA VAL A 14 9.30 30.76 12.65
C VAL A 14 9.93 29.51 12.06
N SER A 15 10.70 28.78 12.86
CA SER A 15 11.08 27.40 12.54
C SER A 15 9.79 26.63 12.26
N ALA A 16 9.58 26.21 11.02
CA ALA A 16 8.57 25.20 10.73
C ALA A 16 8.83 24.02 11.67
N ALA A 17 7.81 23.55 12.39
CA ALA A 17 7.94 22.36 13.21
C ALA A 17 8.38 21.21 12.30
N GLN A 18 9.52 20.60 12.61
CA GLN A 18 10.00 19.45 11.86
C GLN A 18 9.02 18.29 12.09
N THR A 19 8.36 17.84 11.02
CA THR A 19 7.46 16.69 11.09
C THR A 19 8.28 15.43 11.40
N GLN A 20 7.74 14.55 12.23
CA GLN A 20 8.36 13.29 12.59
C GLN A 20 7.68 12.16 11.79
N PRO A 21 8.40 11.49 10.87
CA PRO A 21 7.85 10.34 10.17
C PRO A 21 7.68 9.17 11.14
N ILE A 22 6.48 8.60 11.14
CA ILE A 22 6.10 7.44 11.95
C ILE A 22 5.87 6.27 11.01
N VAL A 23 6.64 5.19 11.21
CA VAL A 23 6.42 3.91 10.55
C VAL A 23 5.40 3.13 11.36
N PHE A 24 4.35 2.66 10.69
CA PHE A 24 3.36 1.76 11.23
C PHE A 24 3.59 0.38 10.61
N ALA A 25 3.57 -0.66 11.44
CA ALA A 25 3.77 -2.03 11.03
C ALA A 25 2.58 -2.88 11.45
N ALA A 26 1.84 -3.38 10.45
CA ALA A 26 0.71 -4.26 10.62
C ALA A 26 1.15 -5.73 10.62
N THR A 27 0.38 -6.60 11.29
CA THR A 27 0.79 -7.97 11.56
C THR A 27 -0.24 -9.01 11.12
N TRP A 28 0.24 -10.24 10.94
CA TRP A 28 -0.53 -11.45 10.69
C TRP A 28 -0.20 -12.41 11.83
N THR A 29 -0.84 -12.23 12.96
CA THR A 29 -0.59 -13.01 14.17
C THR A 29 -1.86 -13.13 15.01
N LYS A 30 -1.92 -14.19 15.82
CA LYS A 30 -2.97 -14.43 16.81
C LYS A 30 -2.54 -14.02 18.23
N LYS A 31 -1.32 -13.49 18.39
CA LYS A 31 -0.83 -13.02 19.69
C LYS A 31 -1.59 -11.75 20.06
N THR A 32 -2.36 -11.79 21.14
CA THR A 32 -3.19 -10.67 21.61
C THR A 32 -2.37 -9.46 22.08
N THR A 33 -1.09 -9.66 22.43
CA THR A 33 -0.14 -8.59 22.75
C THR A 33 0.48 -7.93 21.51
N SER A 34 0.27 -8.51 20.33
CA SER A 34 0.68 -7.97 19.03
C SER A 34 -0.47 -7.19 18.39
N GLY A 35 -0.15 -6.43 17.34
CA GLY A 35 -1.08 -5.56 16.64
C GLY A 35 -0.31 -4.57 15.79
N ILE A 36 -0.65 -3.29 15.85
CA ILE A 36 0.07 -2.25 15.10
C ILE A 36 1.23 -1.74 15.94
N ALA A 37 2.45 -2.05 15.52
CA ALA A 37 3.66 -1.46 16.09
C ALA A 37 3.98 -0.13 15.38
N THR A 38 4.42 0.87 16.13
CA THR A 38 4.82 2.17 15.59
C THR A 38 6.27 2.49 15.95
N PHE A 39 6.94 3.18 15.04
CA PHE A 39 8.33 3.59 15.19
C PHE A 39 8.54 5.01 14.70
N LYS A 40 9.42 5.76 15.37
CA LYS A 40 9.95 7.02 14.84
C LYS A 40 11.09 6.70 13.88
N LEU A 41 10.96 7.10 12.61
CA LEU A 41 12.04 6.97 11.62
C LEU A 41 13.00 8.16 11.76
N ASN A 42 14.27 7.86 11.94
CA ASN A 42 15.35 8.83 11.86
C ASN A 42 15.81 8.97 10.41
N LEU A 43 15.64 10.16 9.83
CA LEU A 43 15.99 10.43 8.44
C LEU A 43 17.49 10.59 8.17
N VAL A 44 18.33 10.63 9.22
CA VAL A 44 19.79 10.72 9.05
C VAL A 44 20.39 9.35 8.74
N ASP A 45 19.97 8.32 9.47
CA ASP A 45 20.60 6.99 9.44
C ASP A 45 19.61 5.83 9.19
N GLY A 46 18.31 6.11 9.06
CA GLY A 46 17.27 5.12 8.84
C GLY A 46 16.98 4.26 10.07
N THR A 47 17.38 4.67 11.27
CA THR A 47 17.04 3.95 12.50
C THR A 47 15.55 4.13 12.82
N LEU A 48 14.91 3.04 13.26
CA LEU A 48 13.55 3.01 13.77
C LEU A 48 13.59 2.93 15.30
N THR A 49 13.15 3.99 15.97
CA THR A 49 13.02 3.99 17.43
C THR A 49 11.62 3.49 17.79
N PRO A 50 11.45 2.39 18.55
CA PRO A 50 10.14 1.92 18.99
C PRO A 50 9.36 3.05 19.67
N TYR A 51 8.10 3.22 19.30
CA TYR A 51 7.26 4.30 19.81
C TYR A 51 6.09 3.75 20.62
N GLY A 52 5.25 2.92 20.01
CA GLY A 52 4.13 2.27 20.68
C GLY A 52 3.74 0.95 20.03
N VAL A 53 2.96 0.15 20.76
CA VAL A 53 2.28 -1.02 20.22
C VAL A 53 0.81 -0.89 20.60
N THR A 54 -0.05 -0.89 19.59
CA THR A 54 -1.50 -0.94 19.77
C THR A 54 -1.92 -2.39 19.66
N PRO A 55 -2.37 -3.00 20.76
CA PRO A 55 -2.89 -4.36 20.73
C PRO A 55 -4.12 -4.46 19.84
N HIS A 56 -4.49 -5.70 19.58
CA HIS A 56 -5.72 -6.00 18.86
C HIS A 56 -6.98 -5.41 19.53
N THR A 57 -7.95 -4.98 18.70
CA THR A 57 -9.20 -4.32 19.11
C THR A 57 -10.46 -5.17 18.93
N ILE A 58 -10.38 -6.41 18.42
CA ILE A 58 -11.56 -7.30 18.24
C ILE A 58 -11.42 -8.50 19.19
N GLU A 59 -12.49 -8.93 19.84
CA GLU A 59 -12.45 -10.06 20.79
C GLU A 59 -12.75 -11.39 20.09
N GLU A 60 -12.30 -11.55 18.84
CA GLU A 60 -12.41 -12.81 18.09
C GLU A 60 -11.02 -13.42 17.90
N ASP A 61 -10.94 -14.75 17.99
CA ASP A 61 -9.73 -15.59 18.01
C ASP A 61 -8.92 -15.63 16.68
N GLU A 62 -8.84 -14.49 15.96
CA GLU A 62 -8.31 -14.39 14.59
C GLU A 62 -7.41 -13.16 14.34
N LEU A 63 -6.95 -13.00 13.09
CA LEU A 63 -5.68 -12.38 12.65
C LEU A 63 -5.73 -10.85 12.45
N ASN A 64 -4.73 -10.12 12.97
CA ASN A 64 -4.84 -8.66 13.14
C ASN A 64 -3.58 -7.83 12.92
N PRO A 65 -3.76 -6.56 12.53
CA PRO A 65 -4.42 -6.14 11.30
C PRO A 65 -3.49 -6.39 10.12
N THR A 66 -4.03 -6.89 9.02
CA THR A 66 -3.21 -7.41 7.91
C THR A 66 -2.81 -6.37 6.88
N PHE A 67 -3.37 -5.16 6.98
CA PHE A 67 -3.08 -4.02 6.10
C PHE A 67 -3.49 -2.71 6.80
N ILE A 68 -2.74 -1.65 6.56
CA ILE A 68 -2.97 -0.31 7.09
C ILE A 68 -2.70 0.77 6.04
N GLN A 69 -3.45 1.86 6.09
CA GLN A 69 -3.20 3.04 5.26
C GLN A 69 -3.64 4.27 6.03
N GLY A 70 -2.86 5.35 5.96
CA GLY A 70 -3.25 6.65 6.50
C GLY A 70 -3.67 7.65 5.42
N THR A 71 -4.44 8.63 5.84
CA THR A 71 -4.70 9.86 5.08
C THR A 71 -3.40 10.66 4.88
N ASN A 72 -3.34 11.48 3.84
CA ASN A 72 -2.20 12.35 3.55
C ASN A 72 -2.27 13.71 4.29
N LYS A 73 -3.30 13.94 5.11
CA LYS A 73 -3.49 15.16 5.90
C LYS A 73 -2.73 15.13 7.23
N PRO A 74 -2.35 16.31 7.79
CA PRO A 74 -1.87 16.42 9.17
C PRO A 74 -2.87 15.82 10.16
N ASN A 75 -2.39 15.22 11.25
CA ASN A 75 -3.19 14.41 12.19
C ASN A 75 -3.87 13.22 11.50
N SER A 76 -3.09 12.47 10.72
CA SER A 76 -3.62 11.45 9.82
C SER A 76 -4.48 10.41 10.54
N VAL A 77 -5.66 10.15 9.99
CA VAL A 77 -6.49 9.00 10.37
C VAL A 77 -5.90 7.76 9.71
N ILE A 78 -5.71 6.71 10.50
CA ILE A 78 -5.19 5.41 10.06
C ILE A 78 -6.37 4.44 9.94
N TYR A 79 -6.52 3.84 8.78
CA TYR A 79 -7.47 2.76 8.52
C TYR A 79 -6.75 1.42 8.58
N ALA A 80 -7.24 0.51 9.40
CA ALA A 80 -6.70 -0.84 9.54
C ALA A 80 -7.75 -1.91 9.23
N LEU A 81 -7.32 -2.94 8.51
CA LEU A 81 -8.16 -4.06 8.13
C LEU A 81 -7.96 -5.24 9.06
N ASN A 82 -9.06 -5.74 9.62
CA ASN A 82 -9.08 -6.84 10.56
C ASN A 82 -9.92 -8.00 10.01
N ARG A 83 -9.48 -9.22 10.27
CA ARG A 83 -10.16 -10.44 9.85
C ARG A 83 -10.85 -11.08 11.04
N GLY A 84 -12.17 -10.97 11.10
CA GLY A 84 -12.98 -11.77 12.01
C GLY A 84 -13.25 -13.17 11.44
N SER A 85 -13.71 -14.05 12.31
CA SER A 85 -14.00 -15.46 12.00
C SER A 85 -15.11 -15.64 10.95
N SER A 86 -16.07 -14.72 10.95
CA SER A 86 -17.25 -14.76 10.08
C SER A 86 -17.46 -13.48 9.26
N ALA A 87 -16.76 -12.39 9.59
CA ALA A 87 -16.89 -11.06 8.99
C ALA A 87 -15.53 -10.35 8.80
N GLY A 88 -15.50 -9.33 7.95
CA GLY A 88 -14.37 -8.40 7.84
C GLY A 88 -14.66 -7.09 8.56
N PHE A 89 -13.62 -6.43 9.08
CA PHE A 89 -13.76 -5.12 9.70
C PHE A 89 -12.74 -4.11 9.17
N VAL A 90 -13.16 -2.85 9.09
CA VAL A 90 -12.28 -1.70 8.89
C VAL A 90 -12.38 -0.79 10.11
N THR A 91 -11.24 -0.41 10.68
CA THR A 91 -11.15 0.41 11.89
C THR A 91 -10.44 1.71 11.59
N ALA A 92 -11.05 2.84 11.93
CA ALA A 92 -10.41 4.16 11.87
C ALA A 92 -9.78 4.49 13.23
N MET A 93 -8.55 4.98 13.20
CA MET A 93 -7.76 5.27 14.39
C MET A 93 -6.94 6.55 14.24
N THR A 94 -6.51 7.12 15.38
CA THR A 94 -5.61 8.27 15.43
C THR A 94 -4.40 7.99 16.30
N LEU A 95 -3.23 8.45 15.87
CA LEU A 95 -1.99 8.33 16.65
C LEU A 95 -2.06 9.21 17.91
N GLN A 96 -1.66 8.65 19.04
CA GLN A 96 -1.58 9.32 20.33
C GLN A 96 -0.11 9.70 20.66
N PRO A 97 0.12 10.63 21.61
CA PRO A 97 1.46 11.06 22.01
C PRO A 97 2.36 9.96 22.61
N ASP A 98 1.79 8.83 23.01
CA ASP A 98 2.53 7.66 23.50
C ASP A 98 2.86 6.65 22.38
N GLY A 99 2.56 6.99 21.12
CA GLY A 99 2.79 6.17 19.95
C GLY A 99 1.73 5.10 19.69
N LYS A 100 0.72 4.96 20.56
CA LYS A 100 -0.39 4.03 20.34
C LYS A 100 -1.48 4.67 19.49
N LEU A 101 -2.33 3.83 18.92
CA LEU A 101 -3.49 4.23 18.15
C LEU A 101 -4.74 4.19 19.02
N LYS A 102 -5.54 5.25 18.95
CA LYS A 102 -6.86 5.34 19.56
C LYS A 102 -7.93 5.13 18.49
N VAL A 103 -8.84 4.20 18.72
CA VAL A 103 -9.99 3.95 17.84
C VAL A 103 -10.93 5.16 17.82
N LEU A 104 -11.29 5.60 16.62
CA LEU A 104 -12.38 6.54 16.37
C LEU A 104 -13.70 5.77 16.26
N ASN A 105 -13.77 4.88 15.27
CA ASN A 105 -14.86 3.92 15.12
C ASN A 105 -14.42 2.71 14.28
N GLN A 106 -15.34 1.76 14.14
CA GLN A 106 -15.15 0.54 13.35
C GLN A 106 -16.43 0.23 12.59
N GLN A 107 -16.28 -0.33 11.39
CA GLN A 107 -17.38 -0.85 10.58
C GLN A 107 -17.15 -2.33 10.27
N GLU A 108 -18.17 -3.14 10.52
CA GLU A 108 -18.29 -4.47 9.93
C GLU A 108 -18.69 -4.32 8.46
N MET A 109 -18.11 -5.14 7.59
CA MET A 109 -18.37 -5.11 6.16
C MET A 109 -19.05 -6.39 5.69
N ARG A 110 -19.85 -6.30 4.62
CA ARG A 110 -20.43 -7.49 3.96
C ARG A 110 -19.36 -8.43 3.38
N GLY A 111 -18.24 -7.87 2.94
CA GLY A 111 -17.08 -8.60 2.44
C GLY A 111 -16.33 -9.36 3.54
N LYS A 112 -15.64 -10.43 3.14
CA LYS A 112 -14.81 -11.24 4.05
C LYS A 112 -13.35 -11.20 3.63
N ALA A 113 -12.48 -11.48 4.60
CA ALA A 113 -11.05 -11.57 4.37
C ALA A 113 -10.47 -10.29 3.72
N PRO A 114 -10.72 -9.09 4.29
CA PRO A 114 -10.20 -7.83 3.76
C PRO A 114 -8.67 -7.87 3.69
N VAL A 115 -8.10 -7.26 2.65
CA VAL A 115 -6.64 -7.33 2.38
C VAL A 115 -6.01 -6.01 1.93
N HIS A 116 -6.80 -5.02 1.51
CA HIS A 116 -6.27 -3.72 1.09
C HIS A 116 -7.34 -2.64 1.21
N VAL A 117 -6.95 -1.44 1.64
CA VAL A 117 -7.81 -0.25 1.70
C VAL A 117 -7.19 0.86 0.85
N ALA A 118 -8.01 1.56 0.07
CA ALA A 118 -7.57 2.72 -0.70
C ALA A 118 -8.43 3.93 -0.37
N ILE A 119 -7.78 5.05 -0.10
CA ILE A 119 -8.43 6.31 0.25
C ILE A 119 -8.58 7.13 -1.03
N SER A 120 -9.78 7.65 -1.28
CA SER A 120 -10.06 8.56 -2.39
C SER A 120 -9.22 9.85 -2.29
N GLU A 121 -8.98 10.53 -3.41
CA GLU A 121 -8.12 11.73 -3.45
C GLU A 121 -8.65 12.87 -2.55
N LYS A 122 -9.97 13.00 -2.40
CA LYS A 122 -10.60 13.98 -1.50
C LYS A 122 -10.65 13.51 -0.05
N GLU A 123 -10.35 12.23 0.18
CA GLU A 123 -10.47 11.53 1.47
C GLU A 123 -11.90 11.61 2.05
N ASP A 124 -12.90 11.50 1.17
CA ASP A 124 -14.33 11.44 1.50
C ASP A 124 -14.90 10.01 1.35
N PHE A 125 -14.13 9.10 0.76
CA PHE A 125 -14.43 7.67 0.67
C PHE A 125 -13.18 6.80 0.89
N ILE A 126 -13.41 5.58 1.38
CA ILE A 126 -12.47 4.47 1.28
C ILE A 126 -13.09 3.31 0.49
N SER A 127 -12.29 2.66 -0.35
CA SER A 127 -12.60 1.36 -0.92
C SER A 127 -11.84 0.26 -0.18
N VAL A 128 -12.49 -0.88 0.04
CA VAL A 128 -11.89 -2.05 0.67
C VAL A 128 -11.95 -3.23 -0.28
N SER A 129 -10.79 -3.78 -0.59
CA SER A 129 -10.63 -5.01 -1.37
C SER A 129 -10.69 -6.22 -0.45
N ASN A 130 -11.58 -7.14 -0.76
CA ASN A 130 -11.81 -8.36 -0.03
C ASN A 130 -11.33 -9.55 -0.85
N TYR A 131 -10.37 -10.31 -0.30
CA TYR A 131 -9.77 -11.44 -1.00
C TYR A 131 -10.80 -12.53 -1.33
N ALA A 132 -11.93 -12.57 -0.61
CA ALA A 132 -13.04 -13.47 -0.93
C ALA A 132 -13.82 -13.08 -2.21
N GLY A 133 -13.29 -12.18 -3.04
CA GLY A 133 -13.86 -11.80 -4.33
C GLY A 133 -14.84 -10.63 -4.24
N CYS A 134 -14.63 -9.68 -3.34
CA CYS A 134 -15.56 -8.55 -3.17
C CYS A 134 -14.86 -7.19 -3.14
N LEU A 135 -15.58 -6.15 -3.55
CA LEU A 135 -15.19 -4.75 -3.37
C LEU A 135 -16.26 -4.02 -2.58
N SER A 136 -15.83 -3.26 -1.58
CA SER A 136 -16.69 -2.47 -0.69
C SER A 136 -16.34 -0.99 -0.77
N LEU A 137 -17.31 -0.10 -0.56
CA LEU A 137 -17.11 1.35 -0.43
C LEU A 137 -17.75 1.86 0.86
N PHE A 138 -17.05 2.77 1.53
CA PHE A 138 -17.52 3.46 2.71
C PHE A 138 -17.29 4.97 2.55
N PRO A 139 -18.31 5.81 2.76
CA PRO A 139 -18.10 7.24 2.97
C PRO A 139 -17.33 7.51 4.27
N LEU A 140 -16.67 8.65 4.33
CA LEU A 140 -15.97 9.15 5.50
C LEU A 140 -16.61 10.43 6.01
N ASN A 141 -16.77 10.52 7.32
CA ASN A 141 -17.12 11.77 8.00
C ASN A 141 -15.96 12.78 7.92
N ALA A 142 -16.24 14.04 8.22
CA ALA A 142 -15.23 15.10 8.22
C ALA A 142 -14.06 14.88 9.22
N ASP A 143 -14.27 14.09 10.28
CA ASP A 143 -13.23 13.69 11.23
C ASP A 143 -12.45 12.43 10.80
N GLY A 144 -12.76 11.88 9.62
CA GLY A 144 -12.19 10.66 9.06
C GLY A 144 -12.77 9.37 9.64
N SER A 145 -13.74 9.43 10.55
CA SER A 145 -14.47 8.22 10.98
C SER A 145 -15.31 7.64 9.83
N ILE A 146 -15.52 6.33 9.86
CA ILE A 146 -16.08 5.56 8.73
C ILE A 146 -17.60 5.50 8.84
N GLU A 147 -18.32 5.87 7.80
CA GLU A 147 -19.78 5.70 7.72
C GLU A 147 -20.17 4.25 7.37
N LYS A 148 -21.46 3.95 7.25
CA LYS A 148 -21.92 2.61 6.88
C LYS A 148 -21.50 2.27 5.44
N GLU A 149 -21.34 0.97 5.16
CA GLU A 149 -21.04 0.48 3.81
C GLU A 149 -22.18 0.83 2.83
N THR A 150 -21.88 1.65 1.82
CA THR A 150 -22.88 2.11 0.83
C THR A 150 -22.86 1.28 -0.45
N PHE A 151 -21.71 0.72 -0.81
CA PHE A 151 -21.56 -0.14 -1.98
C PHE A 151 -20.85 -1.44 -1.63
N TYR A 152 -21.28 -2.50 -2.30
CA TYR A 152 -20.68 -3.84 -2.25
C TYR A 152 -20.97 -4.54 -3.57
N GLN A 153 -19.93 -5.11 -4.15
CA GLN A 153 -20.07 -5.99 -5.31
C GLN A 153 -19.27 -7.26 -5.07
N ASN A 154 -19.94 -8.39 -5.27
CA ASN A 154 -19.36 -9.73 -5.18
C ASN A 154 -19.09 -10.30 -6.57
N PHE A 155 -17.92 -10.90 -6.73
CA PHE A 155 -17.43 -11.54 -7.95
C PHE A 155 -17.18 -13.01 -7.62
N THR A 156 -17.88 -13.91 -8.30
CA THR A 156 -17.87 -15.35 -7.94
C THR A 156 -17.19 -16.23 -8.97
N THR A 157 -16.87 -15.70 -10.14
CA THR A 157 -16.17 -16.42 -11.21
C THR A 157 -14.66 -16.40 -10.97
N GLY A 158 -13.94 -17.40 -11.45
CA GLY A 158 -12.48 -17.40 -11.56
C GLY A 158 -12.05 -17.77 -12.98
N SER A 159 -10.83 -17.40 -13.38
CA SER A 159 -10.30 -17.74 -14.70
C SER A 159 -10.01 -19.24 -14.85
N ASN A 160 -9.84 -19.95 -13.72
CA ASN A 160 -9.48 -21.36 -13.63
C ASN A 160 -8.17 -21.73 -14.35
N VAL A 161 -7.31 -20.75 -14.64
CA VAL A 161 -6.02 -20.98 -15.31
C VAL A 161 -5.03 -21.63 -14.33
N ILE A 162 -4.91 -21.09 -13.12
CA ILE A 162 -4.19 -21.69 -12.00
C ILE A 162 -5.22 -22.21 -10.99
N ALA A 163 -5.53 -23.50 -11.06
CA ALA A 163 -6.74 -24.09 -10.46
C ALA A 163 -7.03 -23.66 -9.01
N LYS A 164 -6.05 -23.74 -8.09
CA LYS A 164 -6.29 -23.41 -6.67
C LYS A 164 -6.45 -21.90 -6.45
N ASP A 165 -5.60 -21.10 -7.07
CA ASP A 165 -5.50 -19.66 -6.81
C ASP A 165 -6.45 -18.84 -7.70
N GLN A 166 -7.12 -19.47 -8.66
CA GLN A 166 -8.02 -18.81 -9.62
C GLN A 166 -9.34 -19.59 -9.82
N ALA A 167 -9.75 -20.36 -8.82
CA ALA A 167 -11.06 -21.02 -8.80
C ALA A 167 -12.21 -20.01 -8.64
N THR A 168 -11.96 -18.88 -7.97
CA THR A 168 -12.92 -17.78 -7.74
C THR A 168 -12.20 -16.45 -7.92
N SER A 169 -12.95 -15.34 -7.88
CA SER A 169 -12.38 -13.99 -7.84
C SER A 169 -11.63 -13.78 -6.53
N HIS A 170 -10.55 -13.00 -6.61
CA HIS A 170 -9.77 -12.56 -5.46
C HIS A 170 -9.37 -11.10 -5.65
N ILE A 171 -10.24 -10.17 -5.22
CA ILE A 171 -9.94 -8.73 -5.27
C ILE A 171 -8.86 -8.44 -4.22
N HIS A 172 -7.65 -8.15 -4.68
CA HIS A 172 -6.49 -8.05 -3.79
C HIS A 172 -6.09 -6.60 -3.47
N SER A 173 -6.28 -5.66 -4.39
CA SER A 173 -6.08 -4.24 -4.12
C SER A 173 -7.00 -3.38 -4.96
N SER A 174 -7.09 -2.12 -4.57
CA SER A 174 -7.72 -1.08 -5.39
C SER A 174 -6.93 0.22 -5.28
N LEU A 175 -7.05 1.09 -6.27
CA LEU A 175 -6.35 2.36 -6.34
C LEU A 175 -7.19 3.38 -7.12
N TRP A 176 -7.25 4.60 -6.61
CA TRP A 176 -7.93 5.73 -7.26
C TRP A 176 -7.02 6.37 -8.31
N LEU A 177 -7.52 6.53 -9.53
CA LEU A 177 -6.82 7.22 -10.61
C LEU A 177 -6.85 8.74 -10.37
N PRO A 178 -5.75 9.45 -10.68
CA PRO A 178 -5.56 10.82 -10.24
C PRO A 178 -6.53 11.77 -10.93
N LYS A 179 -7.00 12.78 -10.20
CA LYS A 179 -7.88 13.86 -10.69
C LYS A 179 -9.16 13.32 -11.33
N SER A 180 -9.64 12.19 -10.83
CA SER A 180 -10.81 11.50 -11.36
C SER A 180 -11.60 10.84 -10.23
N ASN A 181 -12.81 10.42 -10.56
CA ASN A 181 -13.62 9.56 -9.71
C ASN A 181 -13.39 8.08 -10.02
N ASN A 182 -12.35 7.73 -10.78
CA ASN A 182 -12.17 6.37 -11.27
C ASN A 182 -11.32 5.55 -10.32
N LEU A 183 -11.74 4.31 -10.09
CA LEU A 183 -11.07 3.32 -9.26
C LEU A 183 -10.68 2.12 -10.12
N VAL A 184 -9.45 1.62 -9.95
CA VAL A 184 -9.01 0.35 -10.51
C VAL A 184 -8.89 -0.66 -9.38
N ALA A 185 -9.43 -1.87 -9.57
CA ALA A 185 -9.29 -2.97 -8.62
C ALA A 185 -8.62 -4.19 -9.30
N ALA A 186 -7.62 -4.77 -8.65
CA ALA A 186 -6.92 -5.95 -9.13
C ALA A 186 -7.65 -7.22 -8.68
N ASP A 187 -8.14 -8.00 -9.64
CA ASP A 187 -8.71 -9.33 -9.43
C ASP A 187 -7.70 -10.40 -9.81
N LEU A 188 -7.00 -10.92 -8.80
CA LEU A 188 -6.04 -12.01 -8.95
C LEU A 188 -6.69 -13.26 -9.55
N GLY A 189 -7.91 -13.55 -9.10
CA GLY A 189 -8.65 -14.77 -9.44
C GLY A 189 -9.13 -14.83 -10.89
N ASN A 190 -9.34 -13.67 -11.53
CA ASN A 190 -9.83 -13.60 -12.92
C ASN A 190 -8.78 -13.14 -13.95
N ASP A 191 -7.56 -12.77 -13.53
CA ASP A 191 -6.59 -12.10 -14.42
C ASP A 191 -7.13 -10.77 -14.97
N GLU A 192 -7.73 -9.95 -14.10
CA GLU A 192 -8.44 -8.74 -14.52
C GLU A 192 -8.10 -7.53 -13.66
N LEU A 193 -8.09 -6.36 -14.30
CA LEU A 193 -8.12 -5.06 -13.65
C LEU A 193 -9.51 -4.46 -13.90
N LEU A 194 -10.36 -4.57 -12.88
CA LEU A 194 -11.70 -4.01 -12.87
C LEU A 194 -11.61 -2.49 -12.80
N GLN A 195 -12.48 -1.78 -13.51
CA GLN A 195 -12.53 -0.32 -13.49
C GLN A 195 -13.91 0.14 -13.06
N PHE A 196 -13.97 1.17 -12.22
CA PHE A 196 -15.21 1.76 -11.72
C PHE A 196 -15.14 3.29 -11.78
N GLU A 197 -16.30 3.92 -11.83
CA GLU A 197 -16.48 5.36 -11.58
C GLU A 197 -17.31 5.56 -10.32
N LEU A 198 -16.85 6.42 -9.42
CA LEU A 198 -17.59 6.85 -8.24
C LEU A 198 -18.71 7.83 -8.63
N ASP A 199 -19.93 7.41 -8.33
CA ASP A 199 -21.10 8.26 -8.25
C ASP A 199 -21.22 8.76 -6.80
N ALA A 200 -20.63 9.92 -6.53
CA ALA A 200 -20.56 10.47 -5.18
C ALA A 200 -21.92 10.84 -4.58
N PRO A 201 -22.88 11.44 -5.32
CA PRO A 201 -24.23 11.69 -4.81
C PRO A 201 -24.95 10.42 -4.33
N GLU A 202 -24.86 9.34 -5.11
CA GLU A 202 -25.48 8.05 -4.76
C GLU A 202 -24.56 7.16 -3.89
N GLN A 203 -23.35 7.63 -3.59
CA GLN A 203 -22.32 6.95 -2.80
C GLN A 203 -22.04 5.51 -3.29
N THR A 204 -21.99 5.32 -4.61
CA THR A 204 -21.87 4.01 -5.27
C THR A 204 -20.78 3.98 -6.33
N LEU A 205 -20.42 2.78 -6.79
CA LEU A 205 -19.46 2.57 -7.87
C LEU A 205 -20.17 1.99 -9.11
N ASN A 206 -20.03 2.68 -10.25
CA ASN A 206 -20.51 2.21 -11.55
C ASN A 206 -19.41 1.43 -12.26
N SER A 207 -19.70 0.19 -12.67
CA SER A 207 -18.74 -0.63 -13.41
C SER A 207 -18.43 -0.05 -14.78
N LEU A 208 -17.14 0.01 -15.12
CA LEU A 208 -16.62 0.42 -16.41
C LEU A 208 -15.97 -0.78 -17.13
N ARG A 209 -15.38 -0.52 -18.29
CA ARG A 209 -14.73 -1.55 -19.10
C ARG A 209 -13.49 -2.12 -18.40
N THR A 210 -13.55 -3.39 -18.01
CA THR A 210 -12.42 -4.16 -17.47
C THR A 210 -11.23 -4.23 -18.43
N VAL A 211 -10.01 -4.20 -17.89
CA VAL A 211 -8.76 -4.51 -18.60
C VAL A 211 -8.33 -5.93 -18.29
N LYS A 212 -8.15 -6.75 -19.33
CA LYS A 212 -7.69 -8.14 -19.16
C LYS A 212 -6.17 -8.23 -19.03
N ARG A 213 -5.70 -9.08 -18.14
CA ARG A 213 -4.31 -9.51 -18.05
C ARG A 213 -4.08 -10.80 -18.83
N ARG A 214 -2.82 -11.22 -18.93
CA ARG A 214 -2.46 -12.51 -19.48
C ARG A 214 -3.04 -13.61 -18.56
N PRO A 215 -3.64 -14.69 -19.11
CA PRO A 215 -4.08 -15.83 -18.32
C PRO A 215 -2.96 -16.36 -17.38
N GLY A 216 -3.27 -16.54 -16.10
CA GLY A 216 -2.35 -17.00 -15.06
C GLY A 216 -1.41 -15.92 -14.49
N SER A 217 -1.71 -14.64 -14.75
CA SER A 217 -0.96 -13.51 -14.19
C SER A 217 -1.18 -13.32 -12.70
N GLY A 218 -2.44 -13.26 -12.28
CA GLY A 218 -2.86 -12.91 -10.92
C GLY A 218 -2.47 -11.49 -10.50
N PRO A 219 -3.07 -10.41 -11.04
CA PRO A 219 -2.76 -9.04 -10.61
C PRO A 219 -3.06 -8.85 -9.12
N ARG A 220 -2.15 -8.22 -8.39
CA ARG A 220 -2.17 -8.17 -6.92
C ARG A 220 -2.20 -6.75 -6.38
N HIS A 221 -1.06 -6.06 -6.39
CA HIS A 221 -0.91 -4.67 -5.91
C HIS A 221 -0.55 -3.76 -7.09
N MET A 222 -0.79 -2.46 -6.94
CA MET A 222 -0.48 -1.48 -7.97
C MET A 222 0.00 -0.16 -7.38
N VAL A 223 0.77 0.59 -8.15
CA VAL A 223 1.23 1.93 -7.77
C VAL A 223 1.22 2.87 -8.97
N LEU A 224 0.78 4.11 -8.75
CA LEU A 224 0.80 5.17 -9.77
C LEU A 224 2.18 5.81 -9.86
N GLY A 225 2.68 5.99 -11.08
CA GLY A 225 3.82 6.87 -11.33
C GLY A 225 3.55 8.29 -10.83
N THR A 226 4.61 9.03 -10.48
CA THR A 226 4.50 10.36 -9.86
C THR A 226 3.75 11.41 -10.70
N THR A 227 3.76 11.27 -12.04
CA THR A 227 2.98 12.16 -12.93
C THR A 227 1.52 11.75 -13.08
N GLY A 228 1.15 10.54 -12.62
CA GLY A 228 -0.16 9.94 -12.82
C GLY A 228 -0.39 9.35 -14.22
N ASP A 229 0.60 9.41 -15.11
CA ASP A 229 0.45 8.98 -16.51
C ASP A 229 0.53 7.46 -16.70
N TYR A 230 1.11 6.76 -15.72
CA TYR A 230 1.36 5.32 -15.77
C TYR A 230 0.94 4.65 -14.47
N LEU A 231 0.36 3.46 -14.60
CA LEU A 231 0.07 2.55 -13.50
C LEU A 231 0.95 1.30 -13.65
N TYR A 232 1.65 0.94 -12.59
CA TYR A 232 2.46 -0.26 -12.50
C TYR A 232 1.69 -1.30 -11.68
N VAL A 233 1.47 -2.47 -12.25
CA VAL A 233 0.67 -3.53 -11.65
C VAL A 233 1.56 -4.73 -11.41
N ASN A 234 1.71 -5.15 -10.16
CA ASN A 234 2.41 -6.36 -9.80
C ASN A 234 1.48 -7.58 -9.91
N ASP A 235 1.93 -8.63 -10.57
CA ASP A 235 1.21 -9.88 -10.79
C ASP A 235 1.83 -11.01 -9.96
N GLU A 236 1.09 -11.48 -8.96
CA GLU A 236 1.51 -12.43 -7.93
C GLU A 236 1.94 -13.77 -8.52
N LEU A 237 1.10 -14.37 -9.36
CA LEU A 237 1.23 -15.75 -9.81
C LEU A 237 2.26 -15.91 -10.92
N SER A 238 2.47 -14.85 -11.71
CA SER A 238 3.43 -14.86 -12.82
C SER A 238 4.78 -14.20 -12.49
N ASN A 239 4.93 -13.60 -11.31
CA ASN A 239 6.11 -12.81 -10.94
C ASN A 239 6.44 -11.74 -11.99
N THR A 240 5.44 -10.99 -12.46
CA THR A 240 5.66 -9.92 -13.44
C THR A 240 5.14 -8.57 -12.97
N VAL A 241 5.61 -7.51 -13.61
CA VAL A 241 5.02 -6.17 -13.54
C VAL A 241 4.46 -5.81 -14.90
N GLY A 242 3.18 -5.48 -14.96
CA GLY A 242 2.53 -4.84 -16.09
C GLY A 242 2.62 -3.31 -16.01
N VAL A 243 3.03 -2.67 -17.10
CA VAL A 243 2.99 -1.21 -17.25
C VAL A 243 1.79 -0.81 -18.09
N TYR A 244 1.01 0.13 -17.60
CA TYR A 244 -0.19 0.63 -18.27
C TYR A 244 -0.18 2.15 -18.35
N LYS A 245 -0.65 2.68 -19.48
CA LYS A 245 -0.94 4.11 -19.60
C LYS A 245 -2.29 4.43 -18.99
N VAL A 246 -2.38 5.56 -18.29
CA VAL A 246 -3.64 6.19 -17.92
C VAL A 246 -4.02 7.16 -19.03
N ASP A 247 -5.16 6.93 -19.68
CA ASP A 247 -5.65 7.79 -20.75
C ASP A 247 -6.18 9.10 -20.18
N LYS A 248 -5.54 10.22 -20.55
CA LYS A 248 -5.89 11.56 -20.02
C LYS A 248 -7.25 12.10 -20.48
N LYS A 249 -7.86 11.52 -21.51
CA LYS A 249 -9.16 11.96 -22.02
C LYS A 249 -10.29 11.26 -21.29
N THR A 250 -10.13 9.97 -21.01
CA THR A 250 -11.15 9.16 -20.33
C THR A 250 -10.90 9.01 -18.83
N ASN A 251 -9.67 9.31 -18.38
CA ASN A 251 -9.16 8.99 -17.05
C ASN A 251 -9.25 7.49 -16.73
N LEU A 252 -9.08 6.63 -17.74
CA LEU A 252 -9.13 5.17 -17.60
C LEU A 252 -7.81 4.53 -17.99
N LEU A 253 -7.61 3.32 -17.49
CA LEU A 253 -6.48 2.49 -17.86
C LEU A 253 -6.59 2.04 -19.33
N SER A 254 -5.47 2.13 -20.05
CA SER A 254 -5.35 1.57 -21.39
C SER A 254 -5.70 0.08 -21.39
N GLN A 255 -6.53 -0.33 -22.36
CA GLN A 255 -6.89 -1.72 -22.57
C GLN A 255 -5.71 -2.59 -23.01
N LYS A 256 -4.65 -1.97 -23.53
CA LYS A 256 -3.41 -2.64 -23.92
C LYS A 256 -2.33 -2.37 -22.88
N VAL A 257 -1.70 -3.44 -22.42
CA VAL A 257 -0.47 -3.38 -21.63
C VAL A 257 0.66 -2.81 -22.50
N LEU A 258 1.44 -1.88 -21.94
CA LEU A 258 2.58 -1.27 -22.61
C LEU A 258 3.80 -2.18 -22.55
N GLN A 259 4.03 -2.79 -21.39
CA GLN A 259 5.15 -3.68 -21.12
C GLN A 259 4.76 -4.71 -20.06
N VAL A 260 5.31 -5.91 -20.16
CA VAL A 260 5.34 -6.89 -19.07
C VAL A 260 6.79 -7.28 -18.85
N ILE A 261 7.27 -7.20 -17.61
CA ILE A 261 8.66 -7.51 -17.24
C ILE A 261 8.69 -8.44 -16.02
N THR A 262 9.64 -9.38 -15.98
CA THR A 262 9.79 -10.32 -14.86
C THR A 262 10.44 -9.67 -13.65
N THR A 263 10.00 -10.10 -12.47
CA THR A 263 10.52 -9.74 -11.14
C THR A 263 11.52 -10.74 -10.60
N LEU A 264 11.94 -11.72 -11.40
CA LEU A 264 12.91 -12.74 -11.02
C LEU A 264 14.16 -12.67 -11.90
N PRO A 265 15.34 -13.05 -11.36
CA PRO A 265 16.54 -13.19 -12.18
C PRO A 265 16.37 -14.34 -13.18
N ALA A 266 17.06 -14.21 -14.31
CA ALA A 266 17.08 -15.26 -15.33
C ALA A 266 17.60 -16.58 -14.74
N GLY A 267 16.89 -17.68 -15.01
CA GLY A 267 17.27 -19.02 -14.56
C GLY A 267 16.81 -19.39 -13.15
N PHE A 268 16.09 -18.53 -12.43
CA PHE A 268 15.43 -18.95 -11.19
C PHE A 268 14.26 -19.89 -11.48
N THR A 269 14.26 -21.07 -10.86
CA THR A 269 13.28 -22.14 -11.13
C THR A 269 12.46 -22.58 -9.92
N ASN A 270 12.79 -22.10 -8.71
CA ASN A 270 12.03 -22.43 -7.52
C ASN A 270 10.71 -21.66 -7.49
N THR A 271 9.79 -22.10 -6.64
CA THR A 271 8.51 -21.40 -6.45
C THR A 271 8.75 -20.00 -5.89
N SER A 272 8.12 -19.01 -6.51
CA SER A 272 8.07 -17.64 -6.02
C SER A 272 6.70 -17.05 -6.35
N THR A 273 6.26 -16.09 -5.54
CA THR A 273 5.12 -15.23 -5.86
C THR A 273 5.46 -13.81 -5.46
N SER A 274 5.20 -12.84 -6.33
CA SER A 274 5.44 -11.45 -5.97
C SER A 274 4.41 -10.99 -4.95
N ALA A 275 4.71 -9.95 -4.18
CA ALA A 275 3.78 -9.41 -3.19
C ALA A 275 3.56 -7.93 -3.44
N ASP A 276 4.43 -7.09 -2.93
CA ASP A 276 4.14 -5.68 -2.80
C ASP A 276 4.99 -4.85 -3.76
N ILE A 277 4.52 -3.64 -4.07
CA ILE A 277 5.11 -2.74 -5.07
C ILE A 277 5.15 -1.30 -4.56
N GLY A 278 6.28 -0.60 -4.78
CA GLY A 278 6.43 0.79 -4.32
C GLY A 278 7.40 1.59 -5.18
N LEU A 279 7.29 2.92 -5.10
CA LEU A 279 8.09 3.86 -5.88
C LEU A 279 9.05 4.63 -4.98
N SER A 280 10.26 4.90 -5.49
CA SER A 280 11.13 5.94 -4.92
C SER A 280 10.42 7.29 -4.90
N SER A 281 10.65 8.12 -3.88
CA SER A 281 10.02 9.44 -3.76
C SER A 281 10.33 10.39 -4.92
N ASN A 282 11.46 10.21 -5.60
CA ASN A 282 11.81 10.99 -6.80
C ASN A 282 11.16 10.45 -8.10
N GLY A 283 10.38 9.38 -8.02
CA GLY A 283 9.66 8.76 -9.14
C GLY A 283 10.53 8.05 -10.18
N LYS A 284 11.83 7.85 -9.92
CA LYS A 284 12.77 7.25 -10.89
C LYS A 284 12.90 5.75 -10.78
N PHE A 285 12.53 5.16 -9.66
CA PHE A 285 12.70 3.73 -9.39
C PHE A 285 11.43 3.08 -8.86
N LEU A 286 11.26 1.81 -9.25
CA LEU A 286 10.19 0.92 -8.81
C LEU A 286 10.81 -0.27 -8.09
N PHE A 287 10.20 -0.68 -6.97
CA PHE A 287 10.60 -1.81 -6.16
C PHE A 287 9.46 -2.81 -6.05
N VAL A 288 9.77 -4.11 -6.17
CA VAL A 288 8.78 -5.20 -6.03
C VAL A 288 9.36 -6.30 -5.15
N SER A 289 8.61 -6.76 -4.15
CA SER A 289 9.03 -7.88 -3.32
C SER A 289 8.60 -9.23 -3.90
N ASN A 290 9.47 -10.24 -3.74
CA ASN A 290 9.21 -11.62 -4.14
C ASN A 290 9.33 -12.57 -2.95
N ARG A 291 8.27 -13.31 -2.69
CA ARG A 291 8.20 -14.35 -1.65
C ARG A 291 8.67 -15.68 -2.25
N GLY A 292 9.67 -16.32 -1.66
CA GLY A 292 10.26 -17.56 -2.17
C GLY A 292 11.63 -17.34 -2.83
N HIS A 293 11.77 -16.31 -3.68
CA HIS A 293 13.11 -15.77 -4.02
C HIS A 293 13.66 -14.86 -2.91
N ASP A 294 12.78 -14.37 -2.02
CA ASP A 294 13.09 -13.58 -0.83
C ASP A 294 13.98 -12.36 -1.13
N SER A 295 13.50 -11.58 -2.10
CA SER A 295 14.23 -10.45 -2.69
C SER A 295 13.34 -9.24 -2.95
N VAL A 296 13.97 -8.08 -3.13
CA VAL A 296 13.39 -6.89 -3.73
C VAL A 296 13.98 -6.70 -5.13
N ALA A 297 13.14 -6.84 -6.17
CA ALA A 297 13.49 -6.50 -7.54
C ALA A 297 13.41 -4.99 -7.73
N SER A 298 14.44 -4.38 -8.34
CA SER A 298 14.54 -2.94 -8.56
C SER A 298 14.59 -2.60 -10.05
N TYR A 299 13.87 -1.56 -10.45
CA TYR A 299 13.79 -1.10 -11.83
C TYR A 299 13.99 0.41 -11.92
N ALA A 300 14.63 0.87 -12.99
CA ALA A 300 14.55 2.26 -13.41
C ALA A 300 13.30 2.49 -14.25
N ILE A 301 12.63 3.61 -14.02
CA ILE A 301 11.50 4.10 -14.81
C ILE A 301 12.06 4.98 -15.92
N LEU A 302 11.81 4.58 -17.17
CA LEU A 302 12.25 5.31 -18.36
C LEU A 302 11.27 6.44 -18.70
N PRO A 303 11.68 7.44 -19.52
CA PRO A 303 10.82 8.58 -19.87
C PRO A 303 9.48 8.21 -20.52
N ASP A 304 9.38 7.04 -21.15
CA ASP A 304 8.15 6.52 -21.76
C ASP A 304 7.30 5.66 -20.80
N GLY A 305 7.65 5.67 -19.50
CA GLY A 305 7.01 4.91 -18.44
C GLY A 305 7.39 3.43 -18.38
N THR A 306 8.19 2.93 -19.33
CA THR A 306 8.63 1.53 -19.28
C THR A 306 9.70 1.31 -18.21
N LEU A 307 9.87 0.06 -17.80
CA LEU A 307 10.78 -0.37 -16.77
C LEU A 307 12.03 -1.01 -17.37
N LYS A 308 13.18 -0.66 -16.83
CA LYS A 308 14.47 -1.33 -17.06
C LYS A 308 14.92 -1.99 -15.75
N CYS A 309 15.08 -3.32 -15.77
CA CYS A 309 15.60 -4.06 -14.62
C CYS A 309 17.01 -3.59 -14.24
N LEU A 310 17.26 -3.44 -12.94
CA LEU A 310 18.55 -3.01 -12.39
C LEU A 310 19.21 -4.16 -11.62
N HIS A 311 18.59 -4.61 -10.53
CA HIS A 311 19.15 -5.62 -9.64
C HIS A 311 18.06 -6.28 -8.79
N PHE A 312 18.44 -7.37 -8.12
CA PHE A 312 17.61 -8.11 -7.17
C PHE A 312 18.38 -8.15 -5.84
N GLU A 313 17.96 -7.36 -4.86
CA GLU A 313 18.58 -7.33 -3.53
C GLU A 313 17.88 -8.32 -2.60
N SER A 314 18.62 -9.03 -1.76
CA SER A 314 18.00 -9.89 -0.75
C SER A 314 17.16 -9.06 0.23
N SER A 315 15.97 -9.53 0.59
CA SER A 315 15.17 -8.90 1.65
C SER A 315 15.75 -9.13 3.06
N ARG A 316 16.78 -9.98 3.16
CA ARG A 316 17.45 -10.44 4.39
C ARG A 316 16.55 -11.21 5.36
N GLY A 317 15.34 -11.54 4.94
CA GLY A 317 14.41 -12.40 5.66
C GLY A 317 13.70 -13.35 4.71
N ILE A 318 12.55 -13.88 5.13
CA ILE A 318 11.81 -14.90 4.39
C ILE A 318 10.37 -14.43 4.17
N LEU A 319 9.87 -14.58 2.95
CA LEU A 319 8.57 -14.09 2.47
C LEU A 319 8.37 -12.58 2.72
N PRO A 320 9.12 -11.69 2.02
CA PRO A 320 8.91 -10.23 2.09
C PRO A 320 7.54 -9.86 1.53
N ARG A 321 6.57 -9.65 2.44
CA ARG A 321 5.16 -9.47 2.09
C ARG A 321 4.75 -8.00 1.94
N GLY A 322 5.40 -7.11 2.67
CA GLY A 322 5.18 -5.67 2.59
C GLY A 322 6.47 -4.93 2.36
N LEU A 323 6.39 -3.81 1.65
CA LEU A 323 7.41 -2.78 1.62
C LEU A 323 6.80 -1.42 1.91
N VAL A 324 7.62 -0.48 2.35
CA VAL A 324 7.27 0.93 2.27
C VAL A 324 8.49 1.72 1.84
N VAL A 325 8.27 2.69 0.96
CA VAL A 325 9.28 3.66 0.55
C VAL A 325 8.90 5.01 1.15
N TYR A 326 9.87 5.63 1.83
CA TYR A 326 9.70 6.97 2.36
C TYR A 326 11.01 7.75 2.21
N GLN A 327 10.99 8.81 1.39
CA GLN A 327 12.18 9.53 0.95
C GLN A 327 13.21 8.56 0.35
N ASP A 328 14.42 8.52 0.93
CA ASP A 328 15.51 7.64 0.49
C ASP A 328 15.55 6.32 1.28
N TRP A 329 14.49 5.96 2.01
CA TRP A 329 14.42 4.75 2.82
C TRP A 329 13.44 3.75 2.22
N LEU A 330 13.89 2.50 2.10
CA LEU A 330 13.05 1.34 1.84
C LEU A 330 13.04 0.46 3.09
N ILE A 331 11.87 0.16 3.62
CA ILE A 331 11.70 -0.78 4.73
C ILE A 331 10.97 -2.01 4.18
N VAL A 332 11.50 -3.20 4.49
CA VAL A 332 10.94 -4.47 4.01
C VAL A 332 10.44 -5.28 5.19
N ALA A 333 9.19 -5.73 5.15
CA ALA A 333 8.55 -6.60 6.13
C ALA A 333 8.57 -8.05 5.66
N ASN A 334 9.34 -8.90 6.35
CA ASN A 334 9.43 -10.33 6.07
C ASN A 334 8.53 -11.13 7.00
N GLN A 335 7.46 -11.68 6.43
CA GLN A 335 6.39 -12.32 7.20
C GLN A 335 6.88 -13.57 7.95
N ALA A 336 7.59 -14.47 7.27
CA ALA A 336 7.90 -15.78 7.83
C ALA A 336 9.11 -15.77 8.77
N SER A 337 9.99 -14.77 8.65
CA SER A 337 11.11 -14.57 9.56
C SER A 337 10.82 -13.55 10.67
N ASP A 338 9.62 -12.97 10.68
CA ASP A 338 9.14 -11.96 11.63
C ASP A 338 10.11 -10.78 11.81
N ASN A 339 10.58 -10.21 10.71
CA ASN A 339 11.54 -9.11 10.83
C ASN A 339 11.35 -8.04 9.78
N MET A 340 11.78 -6.84 10.14
CA MET A 340 11.93 -5.71 9.24
C MET A 340 13.40 -5.40 9.03
N PHE A 341 13.76 -5.04 7.81
CA PHE A 341 15.08 -4.52 7.47
C PHE A 341 14.96 -3.17 6.77
N VAL A 342 15.89 -2.26 7.07
CA VAL A 342 15.95 -0.93 6.47
C VAL A 342 17.10 -0.86 5.46
N PHE A 343 16.78 -0.32 4.29
CA PHE A 343 17.72 -0.08 3.20
C PHE A 343 17.72 1.40 2.86
N LYS A 344 18.90 1.93 2.56
CA LYS A 344 19.05 3.23 1.91
C LYS A 344 18.95 3.05 0.41
N ILE A 345 18.13 3.87 -0.23
CA ILE A 345 17.99 3.97 -1.68
C ILE A 345 19.04 4.97 -2.16
N ASN A 346 19.86 4.57 -3.13
CA ASN A 346 20.68 5.52 -3.86
C ASN A 346 19.77 6.28 -4.85
N ALA A 347 19.60 7.59 -4.64
CA ALA A 347 18.70 8.42 -5.44
C ALA A 347 19.09 8.58 -6.92
N GLU A 348 20.33 8.24 -7.30
CA GLU A 348 20.83 8.31 -8.67
C GLU A 348 20.76 6.97 -9.40
N THR A 349 21.00 5.87 -8.69
CA THR A 349 21.15 4.54 -9.30
C THR A 349 20.04 3.55 -8.95
N GLY A 350 19.24 3.83 -7.91
CA GLY A 350 18.24 2.90 -7.39
C GLY A 350 18.86 1.70 -6.65
N ALA A 351 20.17 1.71 -6.39
CA ALA A 351 20.83 0.69 -5.59
C ALA A 351 20.30 0.70 -4.14
N LEU A 352 20.07 -0.49 -3.59
CA LEU A 352 19.66 -0.67 -2.21
C LEU A 352 20.88 -1.03 -1.37
N THR A 353 21.11 -0.32 -0.28
CA THR A 353 22.18 -0.62 0.68
C THR A 353 21.58 -0.88 2.04
N TYR A 354 21.77 -2.08 2.58
CA TYR A 354 21.35 -2.40 3.95
C TYR A 354 22.05 -1.47 4.95
N THR A 355 21.28 -0.85 5.84
CA THR A 355 21.82 0.15 6.78
C THR A 355 22.50 -0.46 8.00
N GLY A 356 22.28 -1.75 8.28
CA GLY A 356 22.61 -2.35 9.58
C GLY A 356 21.43 -2.41 10.55
N ASN A 357 20.29 -1.79 10.23
CA ASN A 357 19.13 -1.72 11.11
C ASN A 357 18.12 -2.84 10.82
N SER A 358 17.79 -3.62 11.85
CA SER A 358 16.76 -4.67 11.78
C SER A 358 15.93 -4.73 13.05
N TYR A 359 14.68 -5.21 12.90
CA TYR A 359 13.68 -5.20 13.97
C TYR A 359 12.88 -6.50 13.94
N LYS A 360 12.75 -7.20 15.08
CA LYS A 360 11.89 -8.39 15.20
C LYS A 360 10.45 -7.95 15.43
N ILE A 361 9.54 -8.32 14.53
CA ILE A 361 8.10 -8.05 14.62
C ILE A 361 7.35 -9.28 14.12
N ASP A 362 6.70 -9.96 15.06
CA ASP A 362 5.99 -11.21 14.81
C ASP A 362 4.89 -11.05 13.77
N GLY A 363 5.02 -11.80 12.67
CA GLY A 363 4.09 -11.82 11.56
C GLY A 363 3.93 -10.48 10.86
N VAL A 364 4.93 -9.58 10.82
CA VAL A 364 4.80 -8.32 10.08
C VAL A 364 4.49 -8.56 8.59
N VAL A 365 3.46 -7.89 8.07
CA VAL A 365 2.97 -8.13 6.69
C VAL A 365 2.76 -6.88 5.86
N ASP A 366 2.61 -5.72 6.50
CA ASP A 366 2.29 -4.46 5.82
C ASP A 366 2.89 -3.28 6.57
N LEU A 367 3.24 -2.22 5.83
CA LEU A 367 3.96 -1.07 6.34
C LEU A 367 3.37 0.23 5.76
N TYR A 368 3.20 1.23 6.61
CA TYR A 368 2.80 2.58 6.21
C TYR A 368 3.70 3.61 6.90
N VAL A 369 3.96 4.76 6.25
CA VAL A 369 4.67 5.88 6.88
C VAL A 369 3.81 7.14 6.77
N GLY A 370 3.56 7.80 7.91
CA GLY A 370 2.85 9.08 7.99
C GLY A 370 3.68 10.15 8.73
N GLU A 371 3.38 11.42 8.47
CA GLU A 371 4.04 12.56 9.12
C GLU A 371 3.19 13.12 10.28
N TYR A 372 3.82 13.32 11.45
CA TYR A 372 3.16 13.80 12.69
C TYR A 372 3.92 14.91 13.40
#